data_AF-A0A0A9XG57-F1
#
_entry.id   AF-A0A0A9XG57-F1
#
_cell.length_a   1.000
_cell.length_b   1.000
_cell.length_c   1.000
_cell.angle_alpha   90.00
_cell.angle_beta   90.00
_cell.angle_gamma   90.00
#
_symmetry.space_group_name_H-M   'P 1'
#
loop_
_entity.id
_entity.type
_entity.pdbx_description
1 polymer ?
#
loop_
_entity_poly.entity_id
_entity_poly.type
_entity_poly.pdbx_seq_one_letter_code
_entity_poly.pdbx_strand_id
1 'polypeptide(L)'
;TPEFCDRLLFESSDFYVDVVTPSVNSPVLPAADMLLQLVTVALCVFTTSYADPQCRLANADVDQIIQKTNYQVHSGDDDTLDVDGFNRHIHLTLFGFNLPWKVFIELNDGSMYSMATLSRSGDVQECSNSTYRAVQGVFTFDRMEMNYKSFEATFLYWKIVGTFSYKFRPNMNVVYTQTDEDCGPVSYSIESVENAEYDIITDDNSWGSWLVTKAVYSALRKGDNTPMLQYFLQRSWVSMVVNFGRYYCT
;
A
#
# COMPACT_ATOMS: atom_id res chain seq x y z
N THR A 1 2.17 29.10 20.51
CA THR A 1 1.63 28.58 19.23
C THR A 1 2.51 27.42 18.80
N PRO A 2 2.08 26.18 19.08
CA PRO A 2 2.85 24.96 18.81
C PRO A 2 3.20 24.78 17.32
N GLU A 3 2.37 25.33 16.42
CA GLU A 3 2.54 25.25 14.98
C GLU A 3 3.81 25.92 14.42
N PHE A 4 4.46 26.81 15.19
CA PHE A 4 5.67 27.50 14.70
C PHE A 4 6.93 26.62 14.84
N CYS A 5 6.93 25.66 15.77
CA CYS A 5 8.07 24.75 15.98
C CYS A 5 8.08 23.59 14.97
N ASP A 6 6.90 23.06 14.61
CA ASP A 6 6.80 21.98 13.62
C ASP A 6 7.27 22.42 12.22
N ARG A 7 7.09 23.70 11.88
CA ARG A 7 7.52 24.23 10.58
C ARG A 7 9.04 24.36 10.43
N LEU A 8 9.76 24.63 11.51
CA LEU A 8 11.23 24.80 11.48
C LEU A 8 11.99 23.47 11.44
N LEU A 9 11.40 22.38 11.94
CA LEU A 9 12.04 21.05 11.88
C LEU A 9 11.86 20.41 10.50
N PHE A 10 10.74 20.64 9.81
CA PHE A 10 10.47 20.07 8.49
C PHE A 10 11.17 20.78 7.31
N GLU A 11 11.51 22.07 7.42
CA GLU A 11 12.27 22.78 6.36
C GLU A 11 13.79 22.57 6.42
N SER A 12 14.31 21.84 7.42
CA SER A 12 15.76 21.69 7.63
C SER A 12 16.40 20.48 6.93
N SER A 13 15.62 19.59 6.30
CA SER A 13 16.14 18.39 5.63
C SER A 13 16.57 18.59 4.16
N ASP A 14 16.34 19.76 3.56
CA ASP A 14 16.61 20.03 2.14
C ASP A 14 17.59 21.19 1.88
N PHE A 15 18.58 21.43 2.75
CA PHE A 15 19.67 22.35 2.44
C PHE A 15 21.05 21.69 2.53
N TYR A 16 21.53 21.23 1.37
CA TYR A 16 22.97 21.15 1.09
C TYR A 16 23.56 22.56 1.25
N VAL A 17 24.34 22.80 2.30
CA VAL A 17 25.12 24.02 2.44
C VAL A 17 26.57 23.69 2.11
N ASP A 18 26.99 24.11 0.91
CA ASP A 18 28.38 24.29 0.54
C ASP A 18 29.12 25.08 1.61
N VAL A 19 30.29 24.55 2.00
CA VAL A 19 31.22 25.22 2.90
C VAL A 19 31.77 26.47 2.21
N VAL A 20 31.22 27.64 2.55
CA VAL A 20 31.82 28.94 2.21
C VAL A 20 32.30 29.62 3.49
N THR A 21 33.61 29.83 3.55
CA THR A 21 34.37 30.53 4.60
C THR A 21 33.85 31.95 4.90
N PRO A 22 34.06 32.48 6.13
CA PRO A 22 33.41 33.69 6.59
C PRO A 22 34.01 34.95 5.95
N SER A 23 33.15 35.75 5.31
CA SER A 23 33.43 37.13 4.92
C SER A 23 32.97 38.08 6.03
N VAL A 24 33.92 38.91 6.47
CA VAL A 24 33.80 39.96 7.49
C VAL A 24 32.66 40.94 7.18
N ASN A 25 31.63 40.97 8.03
CA ASN A 25 30.85 42.16 8.46
C ASN A 25 29.52 41.72 9.11
N SER A 26 29.48 41.63 10.45
CA SER A 26 28.23 41.48 11.21
C SER A 26 27.84 42.81 11.85
N PRO A 27 26.56 43.23 11.82
CA PRO A 27 26.09 44.35 12.64
C PRO A 27 25.88 43.88 14.09
N VAL A 28 26.24 44.75 15.04
CA VAL A 28 26.05 44.54 16.47
C VAL A 28 24.57 44.71 16.82
N LEU A 29 23.90 43.63 17.21
CA LEU A 29 22.52 43.65 17.72
C LEU A 29 22.48 43.99 19.23
N PRO A 30 21.45 44.71 19.72
CA PRO A 30 21.37 45.16 21.11
C PRO A 30 21.08 44.00 22.08
N ALA A 31 21.59 44.13 23.32
CA ALA A 31 21.58 43.09 24.36
C ALA A 31 20.19 42.51 24.73
N ALA A 32 19.09 43.16 24.33
CA ALA A 32 17.73 42.67 24.57
C ALA A 32 17.38 41.45 23.70
N ASP A 33 17.91 41.35 22.48
CA ASP A 33 17.67 40.20 21.59
C ASP A 33 18.42 38.94 22.05
N MET A 34 19.58 39.12 22.68
CA MET A 34 20.41 38.03 23.17
C MET A 34 19.77 37.30 24.37
N LEU A 35 19.07 38.04 25.22
CA LEU A 35 18.32 37.49 26.36
C LEU A 35 17.07 36.72 25.90
N LEU A 36 16.38 37.20 24.86
CA LEU A 36 15.21 36.52 24.30
C LEU A 36 15.60 35.22 23.59
N GLN A 37 16.74 35.20 22.90
CA GLN A 37 17.32 33.99 22.30
C GLN A 37 17.78 32.97 23.35
N LEU A 38 18.38 33.42 24.46
CA LEU A 38 18.79 32.51 25.54
C LEU A 38 17.59 31.87 26.26
N VAL A 39 16.49 32.59 26.45
CA VAL A 39 15.27 32.07 27.09
C VAL A 39 14.53 31.10 26.16
N THR A 40 14.52 31.36 24.85
CA THR A 40 13.93 30.43 23.85
C THR A 40 14.76 29.16 23.68
N VAL A 41 16.10 29.25 23.69
CA VAL A 41 16.98 28.07 23.69
C VAL A 41 16.84 27.28 24.99
N ALA A 42 16.74 27.93 26.15
CA ALA A 42 16.56 27.23 27.42
C ALA A 42 15.20 26.52 27.51
N LEU A 43 14.11 27.11 27.00
CA LEU A 43 12.79 26.48 26.97
C LEU A 43 12.70 25.28 26.01
N CYS A 44 13.52 25.23 24.95
CA CYS A 44 13.63 24.07 24.06
C CYS A 44 14.45 22.91 24.66
N VAL A 45 15.30 23.15 25.66
CA VAL A 45 16.09 22.10 26.35
C VAL A 45 15.29 21.43 27.47
N PHE A 46 14.19 22.05 27.94
CA PHE A 46 13.28 21.50 28.93
C PHE A 46 11.99 20.92 28.34
N THR A 47 11.94 20.67 27.03
CA THR A 47 10.92 19.77 26.50
C THR A 47 11.22 18.38 27.06
N THR A 48 10.24 17.82 27.75
CA THR A 48 10.22 16.45 28.21
C THR A 48 10.86 15.56 27.14
N SER A 49 11.94 14.87 27.50
CA SER A 49 12.43 13.76 26.70
C SER A 49 11.28 12.76 26.60
N TYR A 50 10.49 12.84 25.53
CA TYR A 50 9.68 11.72 25.10
C TYR A 50 10.70 10.62 24.88
N ALA A 51 10.77 9.69 25.83
CA ALA A 51 11.58 8.51 25.66
C ALA A 51 11.14 7.90 24.33
N ASP A 52 12.08 7.81 23.39
CA ASP A 52 11.87 7.19 22.10
C ASP A 52 11.17 5.85 22.36
N PRO A 53 10.00 5.56 21.73
CA PRO A 53 9.23 4.38 22.07
C PRO A 53 10.12 3.14 21.96
N GLN A 54 10.11 2.28 22.98
CA GLN A 54 10.96 1.10 22.97
C GLN A 54 10.45 0.17 21.88
N CYS A 55 11.26 0.02 20.83
CA CYS A 55 10.96 -0.85 19.70
C CYS A 55 11.62 -2.21 19.88
N ARG A 56 10.85 -3.28 19.68
CA ARG A 56 11.31 -4.67 19.72
C ARG A 56 10.89 -5.41 18.45
N LEU A 57 11.61 -6.49 18.14
CA LEU A 57 11.15 -7.46 17.15
C LEU A 57 9.95 -8.22 17.72
N ALA A 58 8.85 -8.24 16.98
CA ALA A 58 7.58 -8.85 17.41
C ALA A 58 7.13 -9.99 16.49
N ASN A 59 8.07 -10.60 15.75
CA ASN A 59 7.78 -11.64 14.75
C ASN A 59 6.89 -12.76 15.31
N ALA A 60 7.24 -13.35 16.45
CA ALA A 60 6.50 -14.48 17.01
C ALA A 60 5.07 -14.11 17.45
N ASP A 61 4.89 -12.93 18.06
CA ASP A 61 3.59 -12.44 18.51
C ASP A 61 2.67 -12.18 17.29
N VAL A 62 3.24 -11.57 16.24
CA VAL A 62 2.54 -11.26 14.99
C VAL A 62 2.22 -12.54 14.21
N ASP A 63 3.12 -13.51 14.16
CA ASP A 63 2.86 -14.80 13.52
C ASP A 63 1.71 -15.54 14.20
N GLN A 64 1.60 -15.47 15.53
CA GLN A 64 0.45 -16.04 16.25
C GLN A 64 -0.86 -15.32 15.92
N ILE A 65 -0.82 -13.99 15.78
CA ILE A 65 -1.99 -13.19 15.35
C ILE A 65 -2.40 -13.58 13.93
N ILE A 66 -1.44 -13.67 13.01
CA ILE A 66 -1.67 -14.10 11.62
C ILE A 66 -2.31 -15.49 11.57
N GLN A 67 -1.83 -16.45 12.37
CA GLN A 67 -2.42 -17.79 12.42
C GLN A 67 -3.90 -17.76 12.84
N LYS A 68 -4.25 -16.95 13.85
CA LYS A 68 -5.65 -16.77 14.27
C LYS A 68 -6.49 -16.09 13.18
N THR A 69 -5.93 -15.07 12.52
CA THR A 69 -6.57 -14.39 11.38
C THR A 69 -6.88 -15.36 10.24
N ASN A 70 -5.90 -16.14 9.81
CA ASN A 70 -6.08 -17.12 8.73
C ASN A 70 -7.11 -18.19 9.11
N TYR A 71 -7.07 -18.70 10.34
CA TYR A 71 -8.07 -19.63 10.83
C TYR A 71 -9.48 -19.03 10.78
N GLN A 72 -9.64 -17.79 11.23
CA GLN A 72 -10.92 -17.10 11.23
C GLN A 72 -11.44 -16.89 9.81
N VAL A 73 -10.61 -16.38 8.89
CA VAL A 73 -10.95 -16.16 7.47
C VAL A 73 -11.37 -17.48 6.80
N HIS A 74 -10.60 -18.55 7.03
CA HIS A 74 -10.92 -19.86 6.46
C HIS A 74 -12.23 -20.44 7.01
N SER A 75 -12.51 -20.24 8.30
CA SER A 75 -13.72 -20.74 8.95
C SER A 75 -14.99 -19.92 8.68
N GLY A 76 -14.83 -18.66 8.23
CA GLY A 76 -15.89 -17.67 8.14
C GLY A 76 -16.46 -17.43 6.74
N ASP A 77 -16.18 -18.33 5.78
CA ASP A 77 -16.47 -18.16 4.35
C ASP A 77 -15.76 -16.97 3.66
N ASP A 78 -14.88 -16.26 4.38
CA ASP A 78 -14.11 -15.11 3.86
C ASP A 78 -12.89 -15.54 3.01
N ASP A 79 -12.64 -16.85 2.87
CA ASP A 79 -11.53 -17.37 2.05
C ASP A 79 -11.76 -17.14 0.54
N THR A 80 -13.03 -17.02 0.15
CA THR A 80 -13.45 -16.63 -1.20
C THR A 80 -14.34 -15.39 -1.13
N LEU A 81 -13.94 -14.32 -1.79
CA LEU A 81 -14.69 -13.06 -1.78
C LEU A 81 -15.11 -12.69 -3.20
N ASP A 82 -16.37 -12.29 -3.37
CA ASP A 82 -16.84 -11.74 -4.63
C ASP A 82 -16.12 -10.42 -4.94
N VAL A 83 -15.68 -10.24 -6.18
CA VAL A 83 -15.01 -9.03 -6.64
C VAL A 83 -15.88 -8.36 -7.69
N ASP A 84 -16.08 -7.06 -7.52
CA ASP A 84 -16.86 -6.30 -8.48
C ASP A 84 -16.20 -6.33 -9.87
N GLY A 85 -17.06 -6.43 -10.88
CA GLY A 85 -16.66 -6.25 -12.26
C GLY A 85 -16.23 -4.81 -12.54
N PHE A 86 -15.55 -4.60 -13.66
CA PHE A 86 -15.28 -3.26 -14.17
C PHE A 86 -15.31 -3.21 -15.69
N ASN A 87 -15.68 -2.05 -16.23
CA ASN A 87 -15.65 -1.76 -17.65
C ASN A 87 -14.86 -0.48 -17.92
N ARG A 88 -13.71 -0.58 -18.60
CA ARG A 88 -12.85 0.58 -18.85
C ARG A 88 -12.11 0.51 -20.17
N HIS A 89 -11.85 1.69 -20.72
CA HIS A 89 -10.87 1.87 -21.80
C HIS A 89 -9.48 2.08 -21.20
N ILE A 90 -8.54 1.19 -21.53
CA ILE A 90 -7.14 1.27 -21.12
C ILE A 90 -6.29 1.67 -22.31
N HIS A 91 -5.43 2.66 -22.12
CA HIS A 91 -4.48 3.09 -23.14
C HIS A 91 -3.41 2.02 -23.36
N LEU A 92 -3.10 1.74 -24.62
CA LEU A 92 -1.93 0.96 -24.95
C LEU A 92 -0.68 1.81 -24.69
N THR A 93 0.36 1.19 -24.13
CA THR A 93 1.64 1.85 -23.93
C THR A 93 2.73 1.14 -24.71
N LEU A 94 3.58 1.92 -25.39
CA LEU A 94 4.76 1.41 -26.09
C LEU A 94 5.95 2.31 -25.74
N PHE A 95 7.04 1.70 -25.26
CA PHE A 95 8.24 2.41 -24.78
C PHE A 95 7.98 3.55 -23.78
N GLY A 96 6.91 3.44 -22.96
CA GLY A 96 6.55 4.48 -21.98
C GLY A 96 5.63 5.59 -22.49
N PHE A 97 5.29 5.58 -23.78
CA PHE A 97 4.34 6.53 -24.36
C PHE A 97 2.94 5.92 -24.47
N ASN A 98 1.93 6.69 -24.10
CA ASN A 98 0.53 6.35 -24.33
C ASN A 98 0.23 6.46 -25.82
N LEU A 99 -0.18 5.35 -26.43
CA LEU A 99 -0.66 5.31 -27.79
C LEU A 99 -2.08 5.90 -27.86
N PRO A 100 -2.49 6.43 -29.03
CA PRO A 100 -3.85 6.95 -29.23
C PRO A 100 -4.91 5.85 -29.21
N TRP A 101 -4.50 4.59 -29.39
CA TRP A 101 -5.39 3.44 -29.35
C TRP A 101 -5.68 2.98 -27.93
N LYS A 102 -6.94 2.64 -27.69
CA LYS A 102 -7.41 2.10 -26.41
C LYS A 102 -7.99 0.72 -26.63
N VAL A 103 -7.78 -0.14 -25.65
CA VAL A 103 -8.47 -1.40 -25.49
C VAL A 103 -9.63 -1.18 -24.54
N PHE A 104 -10.84 -1.57 -24.92
CA PHE A 104 -11.95 -1.68 -23.99
C PHE A 104 -11.88 -3.06 -23.34
N ILE A 105 -11.96 -3.11 -22.01
CA ILE A 105 -12.08 -4.35 -21.23
C ILE A 105 -13.30 -4.22 -20.35
N GLU A 106 -14.10 -5.27 -20.36
CA GLU A 106 -15.21 -5.50 -19.46
C GLU A 106 -15.03 -6.86 -18.78
N LEU A 107 -15.10 -6.84 -17.45
CA LEU A 107 -14.97 -7.99 -16.58
C LEU A 107 -16.18 -8.02 -15.66
N ASN A 108 -16.83 -9.16 -15.55
CA ASN A 108 -18.01 -9.35 -14.69
C ASN A 108 -17.87 -10.67 -13.92
N ASP A 109 -18.65 -10.79 -12.83
CA ASP A 109 -18.70 -11.97 -11.95
C ASP A 109 -17.31 -12.39 -11.45
N GLY A 110 -16.63 -11.43 -10.80
CA GLY A 110 -15.30 -11.63 -10.23
C GLY A 110 -15.37 -12.39 -8.90
N SER A 111 -14.35 -13.21 -8.64
CA SER A 111 -14.15 -13.94 -7.39
C SER A 111 -12.68 -13.96 -7.04
N MET A 112 -12.35 -13.78 -5.77
CA MET A 112 -11.00 -13.77 -5.24
C MET A 112 -10.81 -14.94 -4.29
N TYR A 113 -9.68 -15.64 -4.40
CA TYR A 113 -9.35 -16.81 -3.60
C TYR A 113 -8.07 -16.62 -2.78
N SER A 114 -7.88 -17.50 -1.80
CA SER A 114 -6.66 -17.61 -0.97
C SER A 114 -6.50 -16.51 0.06
N MET A 115 -7.61 -15.94 0.55
CA MET A 115 -7.60 -14.87 1.55
C MET A 115 -7.13 -15.34 2.94
N ALA A 116 -7.13 -16.65 3.20
CA ALA A 116 -6.63 -17.26 4.43
C ALA A 116 -5.12 -17.58 4.41
N THR A 117 -4.35 -17.01 3.49
CA THR A 117 -2.91 -17.28 3.32
C THR A 117 -2.02 -16.12 3.74
N LEU A 118 -2.51 -15.25 4.64
CA LEU A 118 -1.73 -14.11 5.11
C LEU A 118 -0.46 -14.60 5.81
N SER A 119 0.66 -13.94 5.53
CA SER A 119 1.96 -14.20 6.13
C SER A 119 2.81 -12.93 6.16
N ARG A 120 3.96 -13.03 6.81
CA ARG A 120 4.93 -11.95 6.98
C ARG A 120 6.00 -12.07 5.90
N SER A 121 6.35 -10.97 5.22
CA SER A 121 7.41 -10.98 4.18
C SER A 121 8.81 -10.64 4.71
N GLY A 122 8.90 -10.04 5.89
CA GLY A 122 10.17 -9.59 6.50
C GLY A 122 9.92 -9.14 7.92
N ASP A 123 10.98 -8.78 8.67
CA ASP A 123 10.93 -8.42 10.11
C ASP A 123 9.90 -7.34 10.48
N VAL A 124 9.27 -7.53 11.63
CA VAL A 124 8.16 -6.71 12.11
C VAL A 124 8.60 -6.12 13.43
N GLN A 125 8.51 -4.79 13.46
CA GLN A 125 8.89 -4.01 14.61
C GLN A 125 7.64 -3.55 15.33
N GLU A 126 7.62 -3.78 16.64
CA GLU A 126 6.61 -3.24 17.53
C GLU A 126 7.25 -2.18 18.42
N CYS A 127 6.72 -0.97 18.36
CA CYS A 127 7.15 0.15 19.19
C CYS A 127 6.03 0.47 20.17
N SER A 128 6.33 0.47 21.46
CA SER A 128 5.32 0.72 22.50
C SER A 128 5.82 1.71 23.55
N ASN A 129 4.89 2.49 24.08
CA ASN A 129 5.04 3.28 25.29
C ASN A 129 3.82 3.04 26.23
N SER A 130 3.63 3.87 27.25
CA SER A 130 2.55 3.69 28.23
C SER A 130 1.12 3.82 27.69
N THR A 131 0.92 4.48 26.55
CA THR A 131 -0.41 4.83 26.00
C THR A 131 -0.56 4.52 24.51
N TYR A 132 0.49 4.00 23.88
CA TYR A 132 0.58 3.78 22.44
C TYR A 132 1.37 2.52 22.14
N ARG A 133 0.83 1.71 21.24
CA ARG A 133 1.49 0.53 20.69
C ARG A 133 1.33 0.55 19.17
N ALA A 134 2.43 0.46 18.44
CA ALA A 134 2.41 0.38 17.00
C ALA A 134 3.18 -0.84 16.51
N VAL A 135 2.64 -1.50 15.48
CA VAL A 135 3.32 -2.56 14.77
C VAL A 135 3.42 -2.19 13.30
N GLN A 136 4.63 -2.29 12.77
CA GLN A 136 4.93 -2.00 11.38
C GLN A 136 5.62 -3.19 10.73
N GLY A 137 5.14 -3.55 9.53
CA GLY A 137 5.92 -4.41 8.65
C GLY A 137 5.21 -4.75 7.36
N VAL A 138 5.85 -5.63 6.62
CA VAL A 138 5.39 -6.07 5.30
C VAL A 138 4.72 -7.43 5.42
N PHE A 139 3.49 -7.50 4.93
CA PHE A 139 2.65 -8.68 4.91
C PHE A 139 2.38 -9.10 3.47
N THR A 140 2.22 -10.40 3.23
CA THR A 140 1.93 -10.95 1.91
C THR A 140 0.91 -12.06 2.01
N PHE A 141 0.23 -12.31 0.91
CA PHE A 141 -0.54 -13.54 0.70
C PHE A 141 0.25 -14.46 -0.22
N ASP A 142 0.03 -15.77 -0.18
CA ASP A 142 0.80 -16.72 -0.97
C ASP A 142 0.65 -16.46 -2.48
N ARG A 143 -0.47 -16.89 -3.05
CA ARG A 143 -0.83 -16.64 -4.44
C ARG A 143 -2.31 -16.29 -4.48
N MET A 144 -2.56 -15.01 -4.71
CA MET A 144 -3.91 -14.49 -4.92
C MET A 144 -4.34 -14.80 -6.35
N GLU A 145 -5.61 -15.15 -6.49
CA GLU A 145 -6.22 -15.40 -7.79
C GLU A 145 -7.57 -14.69 -7.86
N MET A 146 -7.70 -13.82 -8.86
CA MET A 146 -8.97 -13.19 -9.24
C MET A 146 -9.48 -13.82 -10.52
N ASN A 147 -10.63 -14.48 -10.45
CA ASN A 147 -11.27 -15.12 -11.58
C ASN A 147 -12.56 -14.40 -11.94
N TYR A 148 -12.70 -14.07 -13.23
CA TYR A 148 -13.88 -13.44 -13.80
C TYR A 148 -14.50 -14.39 -14.82
N LYS A 149 -15.76 -14.77 -14.58
CA LYS A 149 -16.49 -15.71 -15.44
C LYS A 149 -16.89 -15.12 -16.78
N SER A 150 -16.98 -13.79 -16.85
CA SER A 150 -17.32 -13.07 -18.07
C SER A 150 -16.26 -12.02 -18.33
N PHE A 151 -15.56 -12.20 -19.44
CA PHE A 151 -14.57 -11.28 -19.97
C PHE A 151 -14.96 -10.91 -21.39
N GLU A 152 -14.97 -9.61 -21.67
CA GLU A 152 -15.10 -9.05 -23.00
C GLU A 152 -13.99 -8.03 -23.23
N ALA A 153 -13.30 -8.14 -24.36
CA ALA A 153 -12.37 -7.10 -24.78
C ALA A 153 -12.58 -6.72 -26.24
N THR A 154 -12.55 -5.41 -26.48
CA THR A 154 -12.69 -4.84 -27.81
C THR A 154 -11.48 -3.97 -28.15
N PHE A 155 -10.87 -4.25 -29.30
CA PHE A 155 -9.79 -3.46 -29.85
C PHE A 155 -10.06 -3.15 -31.33
N LEU A 156 -10.15 -1.86 -31.66
CA LEU A 156 -10.58 -1.39 -32.98
C LEU A 156 -11.97 -1.94 -33.34
N TYR A 157 -12.03 -2.88 -34.29
CA TYR A 157 -13.26 -3.53 -34.76
C TYR A 157 -13.32 -5.01 -34.36
N TRP A 158 -12.31 -5.50 -33.63
CA TRP A 158 -12.22 -6.89 -33.15
C TRP A 158 -12.70 -6.97 -31.71
N LYS A 159 -13.44 -8.04 -31.41
CA LYS A 159 -13.97 -8.33 -30.09
C LYS A 159 -13.66 -9.79 -29.74
N ILE A 160 -13.24 -10.01 -28.50
CA ILE A 160 -13.12 -11.34 -27.91
C ILE A 160 -14.01 -11.42 -26.68
N VAL A 161 -14.53 -12.62 -26.43
CA VAL A 161 -15.31 -12.96 -25.23
C VAL A 161 -14.75 -14.25 -24.67
N GLY A 162 -14.75 -14.39 -23.34
CA GLY A 162 -14.23 -15.57 -22.68
C GLY A 162 -14.20 -15.43 -21.16
N THR A 163 -13.20 -16.05 -20.54
CA THR A 163 -12.91 -15.91 -19.11
C THR A 163 -11.54 -15.29 -18.91
N PHE A 164 -11.35 -14.68 -17.74
CA PHE A 164 -10.12 -13.99 -17.39
C PHE A 164 -9.71 -14.34 -15.96
N SER A 165 -8.43 -14.64 -15.78
CA SER A 165 -7.82 -14.85 -14.47
C SER A 165 -6.62 -13.94 -14.30
N TYR A 166 -6.52 -13.32 -13.13
CA TYR A 166 -5.37 -12.54 -12.71
C TYR A 166 -4.78 -13.18 -11.44
N LYS A 167 -3.55 -13.69 -11.57
CA LYS A 167 -2.82 -14.34 -10.48
C LYS A 167 -1.64 -13.48 -10.09
N PHE A 168 -1.45 -13.25 -8.80
CA PHE A 168 -0.41 -12.35 -8.32
C PHE A 168 -0.05 -12.62 -6.86
N ARG A 169 1.11 -12.12 -6.44
CA ARG A 169 1.54 -12.12 -5.04
C ARG A 169 1.73 -10.68 -4.56
N PRO A 170 0.83 -10.15 -3.73
CA PRO A 170 0.95 -8.79 -3.22
C PRO A 170 1.86 -8.73 -1.99
N ASN A 171 2.72 -7.72 -1.93
CA ASN A 171 3.40 -7.29 -0.72
C ASN A 171 2.74 -5.99 -0.24
N MET A 172 2.24 -5.99 0.99
CA MET A 172 1.50 -4.90 1.58
C MET A 172 2.29 -4.35 2.76
N ASN A 173 2.52 -3.05 2.77
CA ASN A 173 3.07 -2.36 3.93
C ASN A 173 1.91 -1.94 4.84
N VAL A 174 1.95 -2.39 6.10
CA VAL A 174 0.89 -2.11 7.05
C VAL A 174 1.46 -1.60 8.37
N VAL A 175 0.88 -0.50 8.84
CA VAL A 175 1.16 0.09 10.15
C VAL A 175 -0.13 0.06 10.95
N TYR A 176 -0.16 -0.73 12.01
CA TYR A 176 -1.24 -0.72 12.99
C TYR A 176 -0.84 0.09 14.20
N THR A 177 -1.77 0.88 14.72
CA THR A 177 -1.60 1.58 15.97
C THR A 177 -2.76 1.27 16.90
N GLN A 178 -2.44 1.16 18.17
CA GLN A 178 -3.37 1.03 19.27
C GLN A 178 -3.08 2.17 20.25
N THR A 179 -4.10 2.95 20.52
CA THR A 179 -4.17 3.96 21.58
C THR A 179 -5.28 3.57 22.55
N ASP A 180 -5.44 4.30 23.65
CA ASP A 180 -6.53 4.08 24.61
C ASP A 180 -7.94 4.28 24.00
N GLU A 181 -8.04 5.04 22.91
CA GLU A 181 -9.32 5.42 22.28
C GLU A 181 -9.56 4.75 20.92
N ASP A 182 -8.49 4.38 20.20
CA ASP A 182 -8.57 3.91 18.83
C ASP A 182 -7.57 2.79 18.54
N CYS A 183 -7.99 1.80 17.76
CA CYS A 183 -7.12 0.74 17.28
C CYS A 183 -7.45 0.34 15.84
N GLY A 184 -6.46 0.45 14.97
CA GLY A 184 -6.63 0.16 13.55
C GLY A 184 -5.37 0.45 12.74
N PRO A 185 -5.43 0.19 11.43
CA PRO A 185 -4.34 0.52 10.53
C PRO A 185 -4.30 2.03 10.25
N VAL A 186 -3.14 2.65 10.42
CA VAL A 186 -2.88 4.04 10.04
C VAL A 186 -2.41 4.14 8.60
N SER A 187 -1.68 3.12 8.13
CA SER A 187 -1.29 3.01 6.72
C SER A 187 -1.55 1.60 6.22
N TYR A 188 -2.19 1.51 5.06
CA TYR A 188 -2.46 0.27 4.36
C TYR A 188 -2.30 0.48 2.84
N SER A 189 -1.23 -0.07 2.27
CA SER A 189 -0.94 0.08 0.84
C SER A 189 -0.22 -1.13 0.27
N ILE A 190 -0.34 -1.32 -1.04
CA ILE A 190 0.50 -2.26 -1.79
C ILE A 190 1.85 -1.59 -2.00
N GLU A 191 2.91 -2.25 -1.53
CA GLU A 191 4.30 -1.84 -1.79
C GLU A 191 4.77 -2.36 -3.14
N SER A 192 4.49 -3.64 -3.44
CA SER A 192 4.86 -4.27 -4.70
C SER A 192 3.95 -5.45 -5.02
N VAL A 193 3.94 -5.83 -6.30
CA VAL A 193 3.25 -7.03 -6.79
C VAL A 193 4.26 -7.90 -7.51
N GLU A 194 4.39 -9.14 -7.05
CA GLU A 194 5.26 -10.15 -7.63
C GLU A 194 4.45 -11.18 -8.42
N ASN A 195 5.10 -11.81 -9.41
CA ASN A 195 4.54 -12.94 -10.17
C ASN A 195 3.14 -12.66 -10.75
N ALA A 196 2.93 -11.44 -11.26
CA ALA A 196 1.69 -11.06 -11.93
C ALA A 196 1.54 -11.82 -13.25
N GLU A 197 0.54 -12.68 -13.32
CA GLU A 197 0.18 -13.50 -14.47
C GLU A 197 -1.27 -13.20 -14.88
N TYR A 198 -1.51 -13.09 -16.18
CA TYR A 198 -2.84 -12.91 -16.75
C TYR A 198 -3.14 -14.08 -17.68
N ASP A 199 -4.24 -14.79 -17.41
CA ASP A 199 -4.72 -15.87 -18.26
C ASP A 199 -6.03 -15.43 -18.92
N ILE A 200 -6.07 -15.50 -20.25
CA ILE A 200 -7.25 -15.17 -21.04
C ILE A 200 -7.64 -16.42 -21.83
N ILE A 201 -8.82 -16.96 -21.56
CA ILE A 201 -9.33 -18.16 -22.23
C ILE A 201 -10.47 -17.72 -23.14
N THR A 202 -10.30 -17.90 -24.45
CA THR A 202 -11.31 -17.56 -25.46
C THR A 202 -11.53 -18.75 -26.40
N ASP A 203 -12.74 -18.88 -26.92
CA ASP A 203 -13.07 -19.94 -27.89
C ASP A 203 -12.69 -19.55 -29.34
N ASP A 204 -12.25 -18.31 -29.56
CA ASP A 204 -11.90 -17.79 -30.89
C ASP A 204 -10.40 -17.86 -31.18
N ASN A 205 -10.03 -18.67 -32.18
CA ASN A 205 -8.66 -18.83 -32.68
C ASN A 205 -8.33 -17.92 -33.88
N SER A 206 -9.14 -16.89 -34.14
CA SER A 206 -8.89 -15.96 -35.24
C SER A 206 -7.64 -15.09 -35.01
N TRP A 207 -7.06 -14.59 -36.10
CA TRP A 207 -5.96 -13.62 -36.02
C TRP A 207 -6.39 -12.31 -35.33
N GLY A 208 -7.67 -11.95 -35.42
CA GLY A 208 -8.26 -10.82 -34.70
C GLY A 208 -8.26 -11.06 -33.19
N SER A 209 -8.65 -12.27 -32.75
CA SER A 209 -8.56 -12.69 -31.35
C SER A 209 -7.12 -12.63 -30.82
N TRP A 210 -6.16 -13.11 -31.61
CA TRP A 210 -4.74 -12.98 -31.27
C TRP A 210 -4.32 -11.51 -31.07
N LEU A 211 -4.74 -10.60 -31.95
CA LEU A 211 -4.42 -9.18 -31.86
C LEU A 211 -5.03 -8.53 -30.62
N VAL A 212 -6.32 -8.79 -30.34
CA VAL A 212 -7.00 -8.25 -29.15
C VAL A 212 -6.33 -8.75 -27.87
N THR A 213 -6.02 -10.04 -27.79
CA THR A 213 -5.32 -10.64 -26.65
C THR A 213 -3.96 -9.97 -26.42
N LYS A 214 -3.15 -9.76 -27.48
CA LYS A 214 -1.89 -9.01 -27.37
C LYS A 214 -2.08 -7.58 -26.89
N ALA A 215 -3.13 -6.90 -27.36
CA ALA A 215 -3.45 -5.55 -26.94
C ALA A 215 -3.85 -5.51 -25.45
N VAL A 216 -4.65 -6.46 -24.97
CA VAL A 216 -5.02 -6.60 -23.56
C VAL A 216 -3.79 -6.85 -22.70
N TYR A 217 -2.93 -7.81 -23.06
CA TYR A 217 -1.66 -8.04 -22.35
C TYR A 217 -0.80 -6.77 -22.29
N SER A 218 -0.69 -6.03 -23.40
CA SER A 218 0.08 -4.78 -23.43
C SER A 218 -0.55 -3.68 -22.57
N ALA A 219 -1.88 -3.62 -22.49
CA ALA A 219 -2.61 -2.67 -21.66
C ALA A 219 -2.43 -2.97 -20.17
N LEU A 220 -2.41 -4.25 -19.80
CA LEU A 220 -2.30 -4.71 -18.41
C LEU A 220 -0.85 -4.80 -17.91
N ARG A 221 0.14 -4.94 -18.80
CA ARG A 221 1.57 -5.15 -18.45
C ARG A 221 2.23 -4.04 -17.63
N LYS A 222 1.74 -2.79 -17.70
CA LYS A 222 2.22 -1.67 -16.84
C LYS A 222 1.22 -1.34 -15.73
N GLY A 223 0.37 -2.30 -15.41
CA GLY A 223 -0.84 -2.16 -14.62
C GLY A 223 -0.63 -2.14 -13.12
N ASP A 224 0.43 -1.50 -12.62
CA ASP A 224 0.61 -1.23 -11.18
C ASP A 224 -0.56 -0.40 -10.60
N ASN A 225 -1.42 0.16 -11.45
CA ASN A 225 -2.69 0.82 -11.13
C ASN A 225 -3.91 0.18 -11.81
N THR A 226 -3.90 -1.14 -12.05
CA THR A 226 -5.10 -1.81 -12.57
C THR A 226 -6.22 -1.75 -11.52
N PRO A 227 -7.49 -1.57 -11.96
CA PRO A 227 -8.65 -1.59 -11.05
C PRO A 227 -8.67 -2.83 -10.15
N MET A 228 -8.15 -3.96 -10.64
CA MET A 228 -7.98 -5.22 -9.93
C MET A 228 -7.22 -5.06 -8.59
N LEU A 229 -6.10 -4.30 -8.57
CA LEU A 229 -5.34 -4.09 -7.34
C LEU A 229 -6.10 -3.23 -6.31
N GLN A 230 -6.93 -2.29 -6.77
CA GLN A 230 -7.81 -1.53 -5.87
C GLN A 230 -8.89 -2.42 -5.26
N TYR A 231 -9.49 -3.31 -6.06
CA TYR A 231 -10.45 -4.27 -5.55
C TYR A 231 -9.81 -5.28 -4.59
N PHE A 232 -8.56 -5.68 -4.83
CA PHE A 232 -7.78 -6.43 -3.86
C PHE A 232 -7.70 -5.68 -2.54
N LEU A 233 -7.17 -4.44 -2.53
CA LEU A 233 -7.06 -3.63 -1.31
C LEU A 233 -8.39 -3.51 -0.57
N GLN A 234 -9.50 -3.33 -1.28
CA GLN A 234 -10.82 -3.24 -0.68
C GLN A 234 -11.26 -4.56 -0.01
N ARG A 235 -10.96 -5.71 -0.62
CA ARG A 235 -11.35 -7.03 -0.09
C ARG A 235 -10.40 -7.54 0.98
N SER A 236 -9.10 -7.35 0.83
CA SER A 236 -8.08 -7.69 1.83
C SER A 236 -8.20 -6.86 3.11
N TRP A 237 -8.96 -5.78 3.09
CA TRP A 237 -9.40 -5.06 4.28
C TRP A 237 -10.08 -5.97 5.31
N VAL A 238 -10.83 -7.00 4.89
CA VAL A 238 -11.48 -7.94 5.84
C VAL A 238 -10.43 -8.74 6.62
N SER A 239 -9.45 -9.33 5.93
CA SER A 239 -8.38 -10.10 6.58
C SER A 239 -7.50 -9.21 7.46
N MET A 240 -7.06 -8.05 6.94
CA MET A 240 -6.17 -7.17 7.69
C MET A 240 -6.94 -6.40 8.77
N VAL A 241 -7.95 -5.61 8.42
CA VAL A 241 -8.52 -4.66 9.38
C VAL A 241 -9.48 -5.32 10.33
N VAL A 242 -10.37 -6.16 9.82
CA VAL A 242 -11.39 -6.79 10.66
C VAL A 242 -10.76 -7.90 11.48
N ASN A 243 -10.09 -8.86 10.84
CA ASN A 243 -9.62 -10.06 11.53
C ASN A 243 -8.27 -9.85 12.24
N PHE A 244 -7.24 -9.32 11.57
CA PHE A 244 -5.97 -9.05 12.24
C PHE A 244 -6.11 -7.96 13.31
N GLY A 245 -6.82 -6.87 13.02
CA GLY A 245 -7.13 -5.83 14.01
C GLY A 245 -7.81 -6.40 15.25
N ARG A 246 -8.81 -7.28 15.10
CA ARG A 246 -9.50 -7.93 16.23
C ARG A 246 -8.56 -8.69 17.17
N TYR A 247 -7.50 -9.30 16.67
CA TYR A 247 -6.55 -10.06 17.50
C TYR A 247 -5.37 -9.24 18.00
N TYR A 248 -5.00 -8.16 17.31
CA TYR A 248 -3.93 -7.26 17.72
C TYR A 248 -4.39 -6.24 18.77
N CYS A 249 -5.63 -5.74 18.62
CA CYS A 249 -6.22 -4.71 19.47
C CYS A 249 -6.79 -5.23 20.80
N THR A 250 -6.72 -6.54 21.05
CA THR A 250 -7.15 -7.21 22.29
C THR A 250 -5.97 -7.52 23.18
#